data_AF-A0A258HGU2-F1
#
_entry.id   AF-A0A258HGU2-F1
#
_cell.length_a   1.000
_cell.length_b   1.000
_cell.length_c   1.000
_cell.angle_alpha   90.00
_cell.angle_beta   90.00
_cell.angle_gamma   90.00
#
_symmetry.space_group_name_H-M   'P 1'
#
loop_
_entity.id
_entity.type
_entity.pdbx_description
1 polymer ?
#
loop_
_entity_poly.entity_id
_entity_poly.type
_entity_poly.pdbx_seq_one_letter_code
_entity_poly.pdbx_strand_id
1 'polypeptide(L)'
;MQPGDQAMTCAALRAEFVKLDEIKLDGQSDQGVNGANVAAVLFFWPAAVGNYMSARDALAVAERRHSHLMTIYDGKNCDNPANANLTFMVPRELLTPEGGVSH
;
A
#
# COMPACT_ATOMS: atom_id res chain seq x y z
N MET A 1 0.87 5.06 6.58
CA MET A 1 1.68 3.98 7.14
C MET A 1 0.83 3.22 8.15
N GLN A 2 0.78 1.90 8.02
CA GLN A 2 0.04 1.01 8.93
C GLN A 2 1.00 0.02 9.58
N PRO A 3 0.69 -0.44 10.81
CA PRO A 3 1.39 -1.57 11.40
C PRO A 3 1.31 -2.79 10.47
N GLY A 4 2.43 -3.45 10.23
CA GLY A 4 2.50 -4.66 9.41
C GLY A 4 2.76 -4.46 7.92
N ASP A 5 2.71 -3.22 7.40
CA ASP A 5 3.03 -2.94 5.99
C ASP A 5 4.41 -3.43 5.59
N GLN A 6 5.40 -3.22 6.45
CA GLN A 6 6.78 -3.66 6.21
C GLN A 6 6.91 -5.20 6.20
N ALA A 7 6.00 -5.90 6.87
CA ALA A 7 5.99 -7.37 6.91
C ALA A 7 5.27 -7.98 5.69
N MET A 8 4.60 -7.16 4.86
CA MET A 8 3.94 -7.67 3.66
C MET A 8 4.97 -8.25 2.68
N THR A 9 4.57 -9.37 2.05
CA THR A 9 5.29 -9.95 0.91
C THR A 9 4.92 -9.21 -0.38
N CYS A 10 5.70 -9.36 -1.44
CA CYS A 10 5.37 -8.81 -2.75
C CYS A 10 4.04 -9.33 -3.30
N ALA A 11 3.66 -10.57 -2.96
CA ALA A 11 2.32 -11.10 -3.27
C ALA A 11 1.22 -10.36 -2.50
N ALA A 12 1.41 -10.11 -1.20
CA ALA A 12 0.46 -9.37 -0.39
C ALA A 12 0.32 -7.91 -0.84
N LEU A 13 1.44 -7.24 -1.18
CA LEU A 13 1.44 -5.88 -1.73
C LEU A 13 0.65 -5.78 -3.04
N ARG A 14 0.86 -6.72 -3.96
CA ARG A 14 0.09 -6.77 -5.22
C ARG A 14 -1.40 -6.98 -4.99
N ALA A 15 -1.76 -7.88 -4.08
CA ALA A 15 -3.16 -8.09 -3.71
C ALA A 15 -3.79 -6.82 -3.11
N GLU A 16 -3.01 -6.04 -2.37
CA GLU A 16 -3.47 -4.77 -1.80
C GLU A 16 -3.62 -3.67 -2.87
N PHE A 17 -2.72 -3.62 -3.87
CA PHE A 17 -2.88 -2.71 -5.01
C PHE A 17 -4.16 -2.95 -5.79
N VAL A 18 -4.53 -4.22 -6.03
CA VAL A 18 -5.80 -4.57 -6.70
C VAL A 18 -7.01 -3.99 -5.96
N LYS A 19 -7.05 -4.12 -4.64
CA LYS A 19 -8.15 -3.54 -3.82
C LYS A 19 -8.17 -2.02 -3.90
N LEU A 20 -6.99 -1.38 -3.90
CA LEU A 20 -6.90 0.07 -4.01
C LEU A 20 -7.37 0.56 -5.38
N ASP A 21 -7.07 -0.18 -6.45
CA ASP A 21 -7.53 0.15 -7.79
C ASP A 21 -9.05 0.01 -7.93
N GLU A 22 -9.67 -1.01 -7.32
CA GLU A 22 -11.13 -1.12 -7.22
C GLU A 22 -11.75 0.10 -6.52
N ILE A 23 -11.16 0.55 -5.42
CA ILE A 23 -11.61 1.76 -4.71
C ILE A 23 -11.46 3.01 -5.58
N LYS A 24 -10.36 3.13 -6.33
CA LYS A 24 -10.15 4.25 -7.26
C LYS A 24 -11.16 4.23 -8.38
N LEU A 25 -11.51 3.07 -8.92
CA LEU A 25 -12.52 2.90 -9.97
C LEU A 25 -13.91 3.29 -9.44
N ASP A 26 -14.29 2.80 -8.26
CA ASP A 26 -15.55 3.14 -7.59
C ASP A 26 -15.65 4.64 -7.28
N GLY A 27 -14.55 5.26 -6.81
CA GLY A 27 -14.50 6.69 -6.51
C GLY A 27 -14.52 7.61 -7.74
N GLN A 28 -14.15 7.10 -8.92
CA GLN A 28 -14.17 7.81 -10.20
C GLN A 28 -15.49 7.67 -10.96
N SER A 29 -16.29 6.64 -10.66
CA SER A 29 -17.63 6.49 -11.23
C SER A 29 -18.57 7.60 -10.73
N ASP A 30 -19.31 8.24 -11.65
CA ASP A 30 -20.27 9.33 -11.39
C ASP A 30 -21.39 8.97 -10.39
N GLN A 31 -21.46 7.70 -9.98
CA GLN A 31 -22.39 7.21 -8.97
C GLN A 31 -22.00 7.63 -7.54
N GLY A 32 -20.80 8.20 -7.35
CA GLY A 32 -20.22 8.39 -6.03
C GLY A 32 -19.97 7.04 -5.33
N VAL A 33 -19.19 7.02 -4.26
CA VAL A 33 -19.17 5.86 -3.35
C VAL A 33 -20.57 5.73 -2.77
N ASN A 34 -21.39 4.86 -3.36
CA ASN A 34 -22.66 4.46 -2.78
C ASN A 34 -22.32 3.94 -1.37
N GLY A 35 -22.89 4.56 -0.34
CA GLY A 35 -22.34 4.65 1.03
C GLY A 35 -22.01 3.34 1.76
N ALA A 36 -22.22 2.18 1.13
CA ALA A 36 -21.80 0.87 1.60
C ALA A 36 -20.29 0.58 1.39
N ASN A 37 -19.63 1.10 0.35
CA ASN A 37 -18.20 0.82 0.11
C ASN A 37 -17.23 1.76 0.87
N VAL A 38 -17.73 2.83 1.50
CA VAL A 38 -16.91 3.69 2.36
C VAL A 38 -16.35 2.94 3.59
N ALA A 39 -16.93 1.78 3.92
CA ALA A 39 -16.40 0.87 4.94
C ALA A 39 -15.02 0.30 4.58
N ALA A 40 -14.68 0.14 3.30
CA ALA A 40 -13.37 -0.37 2.89
C ALA A 40 -12.24 0.65 3.20
N VAL A 41 -12.55 1.94 3.16
CA VAL A 41 -11.63 3.02 3.57
C VAL A 41 -11.50 3.10 5.09
N LEU A 42 -12.57 2.78 5.84
CA LEU A 42 -12.54 2.64 7.31
C LEU A 42 -11.70 1.44 7.76
N PHE A 43 -11.58 0.40 6.94
CA PHE A 43 -10.88 -0.83 7.31
C PHE A 43 -9.35 -0.65 7.45
N PHE A 44 -8.81 0.51 7.06
CA PHE A 44 -7.36 0.69 6.93
C PHE A 44 -6.81 2.06 7.32
N TRP A 45 -7.56 2.87 8.07
CA TRP A 45 -6.99 4.04 8.75
C TRP A 45 -7.69 4.36 10.08
N PRO A 46 -6.97 4.35 11.23
CA PRO A 46 -7.53 4.76 12.51
C PRO A 46 -8.13 6.17 12.50
N ALA A 47 -7.65 7.03 11.60
CA ALA A 47 -8.11 8.42 11.45
C ALA A 47 -9.47 8.56 10.73
N ALA A 48 -10.01 7.48 10.16
CA ALA A 48 -11.30 7.50 9.48
C ALA A 48 -12.48 7.19 10.43
N VAL A 49 -12.20 6.86 11.70
CA VAL A 49 -13.21 6.62 12.72
C VAL A 49 -13.96 7.93 13.01
N GLY A 50 -15.16 8.07 12.45
CA GLY A 50 -16.16 9.05 12.88
C GLY A 50 -16.55 10.15 11.90
N ASN A 51 -15.99 10.23 10.68
CA ASN A 51 -16.37 11.26 9.72
C ASN A 51 -16.92 10.67 8.41
N TYR A 52 -18.05 11.20 7.94
CA TYR A 52 -18.59 10.92 6.61
C TYR A 52 -17.57 11.38 5.57
N MET A 53 -16.84 10.45 4.96
CA MET A 53 -15.87 10.77 3.92
C MET A 53 -16.57 10.90 2.57
N SER A 54 -16.27 11.97 1.83
CA SER A 54 -16.73 12.13 0.45
C SER A 54 -15.96 11.18 -0.47
N ALA A 55 -16.49 10.91 -1.68
CA ALA A 55 -15.80 10.10 -2.69
C ALA A 55 -14.38 10.61 -3.00
N ARG A 56 -14.21 11.93 -3.04
CA ARG A 56 -12.90 12.56 -3.25
C ARG A 56 -11.93 12.33 -2.09
N ASP A 57 -12.43 12.30 -0.85
CA ASP A 57 -11.60 12.02 0.33
C ASP A 57 -11.17 10.55 0.34
N ALA A 58 -12.08 9.64 -0.02
CA ALA A 58 -11.79 8.22 -0.18
C ALA A 58 -10.70 7.99 -1.23
N LEU A 59 -10.80 8.65 -2.38
CA LEU A 59 -9.78 8.60 -3.43
C LEU A 59 -8.42 9.14 -2.93
N ALA A 60 -8.41 10.29 -2.26
CA ALA A 60 -7.19 10.87 -1.72
C ALA A 60 -6.52 9.98 -0.65
N VAL A 61 -7.32 9.25 0.15
CA VAL A 61 -6.81 8.27 1.11
C VAL A 61 -6.24 7.04 0.39
N ALA A 62 -6.94 6.52 -0.62
CA ALA A 62 -6.47 5.40 -1.43
C ALA A 62 -5.14 5.71 -2.13
N GLU A 63 -4.97 6.91 -2.71
CA GLU A 63 -3.72 7.33 -3.35
C GLU A 63 -2.56 7.42 -2.35
N ARG A 64 -2.79 7.97 -1.15
CA ARG A 64 -1.76 8.01 -0.10
C ARG A 64 -1.36 6.61 0.35
N ARG A 65 -2.32 5.69 0.46
CA ARG A 65 -2.08 4.29 0.79
C ARG A 65 -1.26 3.61 -0.30
N HIS A 66 -1.64 3.79 -1.57
CA HIS A 66 -0.94 3.26 -2.72
C HIS A 66 0.51 3.73 -2.76
N SER A 67 0.76 5.04 -2.68
CA SER A 67 2.10 5.62 -2.70
C SER A 67 2.98 5.05 -1.58
N HIS A 68 2.45 4.89 -0.37
CA HIS A 68 3.20 4.31 0.74
C HIS A 68 3.60 2.85 0.48
N LEU A 69 2.66 2.03 0.00
CA LEU A 69 2.92 0.63 -0.32
C LEU A 69 3.87 0.50 -1.50
N MET A 70 3.83 1.42 -2.46
CA MET A 70 4.78 1.45 -3.59
C MET A 70 6.22 1.63 -3.11
N THR A 71 6.46 2.54 -2.14
CA THR A 71 7.79 2.67 -1.53
C THR A 71 8.30 1.36 -0.92
N ILE A 72 7.41 0.57 -0.33
CA ILE A 72 7.76 -0.73 0.26
C ILE A 72 7.97 -1.78 -0.84
N TYR A 73 7.13 -1.77 -1.88
CA TYR A 73 7.26 -2.63 -3.06
C TYR A 73 8.62 -2.43 -3.75
N ASP A 74 8.99 -1.17 -4.00
CA ASP A 74 10.27 -0.79 -4.60
C ASP A 74 11.43 -1.21 -3.69
N GLY A 75 11.33 -0.94 -2.38
CA GLY A 75 12.34 -1.34 -1.40
C GLY A 75 12.55 -2.85 -1.30
N LYS A 76 11.53 -3.66 -1.62
CA LYS A 76 11.59 -5.13 -1.66
C LYS A 76 11.95 -5.69 -3.04
N ASN A 77 12.13 -4.83 -4.05
CA ASN A 77 12.40 -5.21 -5.44
C ASN A 77 11.42 -6.27 -5.96
N CYS A 78 10.13 -5.98 -5.82
CA CYS A 78 9.05 -6.92 -6.11
C CYS A 78 8.85 -7.23 -7.60
N ASP A 79 9.52 -6.50 -8.50
CA ASP A 79 9.56 -6.80 -9.94
C ASP A 79 10.35 -8.08 -10.25
N ASN A 80 11.23 -8.49 -9.34
CA ASN A 80 11.86 -9.80 -9.43
C ASN A 80 10.90 -10.88 -8.91
N PRO A 81 10.45 -11.84 -9.75
CA PRO A 81 9.52 -12.90 -9.33
C PRO A 81 10.06 -13.79 -8.20
N ALA A 82 11.39 -13.88 -8.03
CA ALA A 82 12.00 -14.59 -6.91
C ALA A 82 11.65 -13.97 -5.54
N ASN A 83 11.26 -12.70 -5.49
CA ASN A 83 10.95 -11.98 -4.26
C ASN A 83 9.46 -12.06 -3.88
N ALA A 84 8.63 -12.79 -4.63
CA ALA A 84 7.17 -12.83 -4.47
C ALA A 84 6.71 -13.10 -3.02
N ASN A 85 7.40 -14.00 -2.31
CA ASN A 85 7.04 -14.46 -0.97
C ASN A 85 8.09 -14.11 0.10
N LEU A 86 9.07 -13.26 -0.23
CA LEU A 86 10.13 -12.91 0.71
C LEU A 86 9.55 -12.05 1.84
N THR A 87 9.59 -12.56 3.07
CA THR A 87 9.29 -11.79 4.28
C THR A 87 10.59 -11.14 4.73
N PHE A 88 10.77 -9.87 4.37
CA PHE A 88 11.98 -9.11 4.70
C PHE A 88 12.03 -8.84 6.22
N MET A 89 12.60 -9.75 7.00
CA MET A 89 13.28 -9.40 8.26
C MET A 89 14.75 -9.23 7.92
N VAL A 90 15.11 -8.12 7.28
CA VAL A 90 16.53 -7.86 7.02
C VAL A 90 17.01 -6.84 8.02
N PRO A 91 18.00 -7.22 8.85
CA PRO A 91 18.73 -6.30 9.69
C PRO A 91 19.23 -5.12 8.85
N ARG A 92 19.16 -3.92 9.42
CA ARG A 92 19.46 -2.64 8.73
C ARG A 92 20.90 -2.59 8.19
N GLU A 93 21.74 -3.51 8.64
CA GLU A 93 23.15 -3.71 8.28
C GLU A 93 23.34 -4.31 6.88
N LEU A 94 22.32 -4.98 6.30
CA LEU A 94 22.41 -5.63 4.98
C LEU A 94 21.79 -4.79 3.85
N LEU A 95 21.28 -3.60 4.20
CA LEU A 95 20.76 -2.61 3.24
C LEU A 95 21.83 -1.67 2.70
N THR A 96 23.08 -1.77 3.18
CA THR A 96 24.19 -1.07 2.55
C THR A 96 24.58 -1.80 1.27
N PRO A 97 24.62 -1.12 0.12
CA PRO A 97 25.11 -1.75 -1.11
C PRO A 97 26.55 -2.22 -0.88
N GLU A 98 26.76 -3.53 -1.05
CA GLU A 98 28.08 -4.14 -1.03
C GLU A 98 28.89 -3.58 -2.22
N GLY A 99 29.69 -2.54 -1.98
CA GLY A 99 30.36 -1.85 -3.08
C GLY A 99 31.16 -0.61 -2.69
N GLY A 100 31.79 -0.59 -1.53
CA GLY A 100 32.86 0.37 -1.22
C GLY A 100 34.22 -0.25 -1.52
N VAL A 101 34.59 -0.34 -2.80
CA VAL A 101 35.92 -0.75 -3.26
C VAL A 101 36.99 0.19 -2.68
N SER A 102 38.03 -0.39 -2.08
CA SER A 102 39.29 0.28 -1.76
C SER A 102 39.85 1.02 -2.98
N HIS A 103 40.27 2.28 -2.79
CA HIS A 103 41.51 2.87 -3.31
C HIS A 103 41.88 4.07 -2.42
#